data_AF-A0A2R6KU54-F1
#
_entry.id   AF-A0A2R6KU54-F1
#
_cell.length_a   1.000
_cell.length_b   1.000
_cell.length_c   1.000
_cell.angle_alpha   90.00
_cell.angle_beta   90.00
_cell.angle_gamma   90.00
#
_symmetry.space_group_name_H-M   'P 1'
#
loop_
_entity.id
_entity.type
_entity.pdbx_description
1 polymer ?
#
loop_
_entity_poly.entity_id
_entity_poly.type
_entity_poly.pdbx_seq_one_letter_code
_entity_poly.pdbx_strand_id
1 'polypeptide(L)' 'MVEDYIVELKDSVFRETPLEETDFDEDRRIAFDSKADAEAWVTERNQEHASMGELTLHIAHPADKSAVDAYVVFQPV' A
#
# COMPACT_ATOMS: atom_id res chain seq x y z
N MET A 1 7.17 -15.11 16.95
CA MET A 1 5.94 -14.60 16.32
C MET A 1 6.45 -13.62 15.28
N VAL A 2 6.26 -13.92 13.99
CA VAL A 2 6.52 -12.92 12.96
C VAL A 2 5.37 -11.93 13.06
N GLU A 3 5.68 -10.68 13.36
CA GLU A 3 4.68 -9.61 13.30
C GLU A 3 4.40 -9.38 11.81
N ASP A 4 3.14 -9.58 11.41
CA ASP A 4 2.71 -9.29 10.05
C ASP A 4 2.95 -7.80 9.77
N TYR A 5 3.57 -7.51 8.64
CA TYR A 5 3.84 -6.16 8.18
C TYR A 5 2.56 -5.56 7.60
N ILE A 6 1.90 -4.69 8.36
CA ILE A 6 0.59 -4.17 7.98
C ILE A 6 0.76 -2.89 7.15
N VAL A 7 0.18 -2.91 5.95
CA VAL A 7 0.27 -1.81 5.00
C VAL A 7 -1.12 -1.29 4.68
N GLU A 8 -1.36 0.00 4.87
CA GLU A 8 -2.63 0.64 4.57
C GLU A 8 -2.59 1.39 3.23
N LEU A 9 -3.59 1.19 2.39
CA LEU A 9 -3.73 1.89 1.11
C LEU A 9 -4.49 3.19 1.34
N LYS A 10 -3.90 4.32 0.97
CA LYS A 10 -4.57 5.62 1.04
C LYS A 10 -5.59 5.78 -0.09
N ASP A 11 -6.58 6.62 0.16
CA ASP A 11 -7.66 6.95 -0.79
C ASP A 11 -7.18 7.34 -2.19
N SER A 12 -6.03 8.05 -2.28
CA SER A 12 -5.37 8.39 -3.55
C SER A 12 -5.14 7.18 -4.46
N VAL A 13 -4.86 6.00 -3.88
CA VAL A 13 -4.67 4.77 -4.65
C VAL A 13 -5.94 4.38 -5.39
N PHE A 14 -7.07 4.35 -4.70
CA PHE A 14 -8.37 3.92 -5.25
C PHE A 14 -8.96 4.95 -6.22
N ARG A 15 -8.63 6.22 -6.01
CA ARG A 15 -9.15 7.30 -6.85
C ARG A 15 -8.48 7.39 -8.21
N GLU A 16 -7.21 6.99 -8.29
CA GLU A 16 -6.36 7.18 -9.47
C GLU A 16 -6.02 5.86 -10.17
N THR A 17 -6.23 4.72 -9.51
CA THR A 17 -6.09 3.37 -10.09
C THR A 17 -7.46 2.68 -10.14
N PRO A 18 -7.66 1.69 -11.02
CA PRO A 18 -8.85 0.85 -11.03
C PRO A 18 -8.94 -0.16 -9.87
N LEU A 19 -8.13 0.00 -8.81
CA LEU A 19 -8.24 -0.83 -7.61
C LEU A 19 -9.57 -0.51 -6.91
N GLU A 20 -10.38 -1.52 -6.62
CA GLU A 20 -11.61 -1.33 -5.87
C GLU A 20 -11.33 -1.46 -4.37
N GLU A 21 -11.89 -0.56 -3.56
CA GLU A 21 -11.80 -0.64 -2.10
C GLU A 21 -12.34 -1.97 -1.56
N THR A 22 -13.24 -2.60 -2.30
CA THR A 22 -13.85 -3.90 -2.01
C THR A 22 -12.88 -5.08 -2.14
N ASP A 23 -11.78 -4.93 -2.88
CA ASP A 23 -10.74 -5.96 -2.97
C ASP A 23 -9.88 -6.04 -1.70
N PHE A 24 -10.06 -5.10 -0.77
CA PHE A 24 -9.32 -5.00 0.48
C PHE A 24 -10.28 -5.05 1.68
N ASP A 25 -9.73 -5.31 2.87
CA ASP A 25 -10.49 -5.24 4.12
C ASP A 25 -11.14 -3.85 4.34
N GLU A 26 -12.11 -3.75 5.25
CA GLU A 26 -12.80 -2.48 5.59
C GLU A 26 -11.83 -1.32 5.93
N ASP A 27 -10.64 -1.65 6.44
CA ASP A 27 -9.57 -0.71 6.74
C ASP A 27 -8.61 -0.43 5.57
N ARG A 28 -8.81 -1.05 4.40
CA ARG A 28 -7.92 -0.97 3.21
C ARG A 28 -6.48 -1.36 3.54
N ARG A 29 -6.32 -2.39 4.37
CA ARG A 29 -5.02 -2.90 4.84
C ARG A 29 -4.67 -4.22 4.17
N ILE A 30 -3.39 -4.41 3.92
CA ILE A 30 -2.80 -5.68 3.47
C ILE A 30 -1.78 -6.10 4.52
N ALA A 31 -1.90 -7.34 4.98
CA ALA A 31 -0.89 -7.97 5.83
C ALA A 31 0.15 -8.67 4.94
N PHE A 32 1.40 -8.30 5.09
CA PHE A 32 2.54 -8.92 4.40
C PHE A 32 3.42 -9.67 5.39
N ASP A 33 4.11 -10.70 4.93
CA ASP A 33 5.06 -11.44 5.77
C ASP A 33 6.29 -10.58 6.13
N SER A 34 6.59 -9.55 5.32
CA SER A 34 7.73 -8.64 5.51
C SER A 34 7.61 -7.37 4.65
N LYS A 35 8.36 -6.32 5.04
CA LYS A 35 8.50 -5.09 4.22
C LYS A 35 8.90 -5.36 2.77
N ALA A 36 9.82 -6.30 2.56
CA ALA A 36 10.28 -6.65 1.22
C ALA A 36 9.16 -7.23 0.34
N ASP A 37 8.21 -7.95 0.95
CA ASP A 37 7.06 -8.52 0.25
C ASP A 37 6.09 -7.42 -0.17
N ALA A 38 5.85 -6.44 0.73
CA ALA A 38 5.10 -5.23 0.41
C ALA A 38 5.74 -4.41 -0.73
N GLU A 39 7.06 -4.24 -0.72
CA GLU A 39 7.79 -3.53 -1.78
C GLU A 39 7.70 -4.27 -3.13
N ALA A 40 7.77 -5.60 -3.10
CA ALA A 40 7.61 -6.43 -4.29
C ALA A 40 6.20 -6.30 -4.86
N TRP A 41 5.17 -6.35 -4.01
CA TRP A 41 3.78 -6.16 -4.41
C TRP A 41 3.54 -4.77 -5.03
N VAL A 42 4.06 -3.70 -4.42
CA VAL A 42 3.97 -2.34 -4.97
C VAL A 42 4.65 -2.26 -6.34
N THR A 43 5.81 -2.88 -6.48
CA THR A 43 6.56 -2.90 -7.75
C THR A 43 5.80 -3.65 -8.84
N GLU A 44 5.19 -4.78 -8.52
CA GLU A 44 4.37 -5.55 -9.46
C GLU A 44 3.15 -4.74 -9.92
N ARG A 45 2.41 -4.13 -8.99
CA ARG A 45 1.28 -3.24 -9.31
C ARG A 45 1.70 -2.03 -10.12
N ASN A 46 2.89 -1.48 -9.86
CA ASN A 46 3.45 -0.39 -10.67
C ASN A 46 3.69 -0.78 -12.12
N GLN A 47 4.00 -2.04 -12.42
CA GLN A 47 4.13 -2.47 -13.81
C GLN A 47 2.78 -2.46 -14.53
N GLU A 48 1.70 -2.77 -13.82
CA GLU A 48 0.33 -2.71 -14.36
C GLU A 48 -0.15 -1.26 -14.55
N HIS A 49 0.32 -0.34 -13.70
CA HIS A 49 -0.10 1.07 -13.68
C HIS A 49 0.95 2.07 -14.17
N ALA A 50 2.06 1.60 -14.75
CA ALA A 50 3.21 2.42 -15.16
C ALA A 50 2.87 3.59 -16.12
N SER A 51 1.73 3.50 -16.81
CA SER A 51 1.25 4.56 -17.71
C SER A 51 0.44 5.65 -17.00
N MET A 52 -0.02 5.43 -15.77
CA MET A 52 -0.88 6.36 -15.01
C MET A 52 -0.13 7.05 -13.86
N GLY A 53 0.88 6.38 -13.29
CA GLY A 53 1.63 6.87 -12.14
C GLY A 53 2.50 5.79 -11.50
N GLU A 54 2.96 6.04 -10.29
CA GLU A 54 3.60 5.04 -9.43
C GLU A 54 2.95 4.99 -8.04
N LEU A 55 2.73 3.80 -7.53
CA LEU A 55 2.51 3.46 -6.14
C LEU A 55 3.84 3.53 -5.40
N THR A 56 3.84 4.20 -4.25
CA THR A 56 5.01 4.34 -3.40
C THR A 56 4.68 3.89 -1.98
N LEU A 57 5.58 3.10 -1.39
CA LEU A 57 5.47 2.66 0.00
C LEU A 57 6.10 3.69 0.93
N HIS A 58 5.28 4.30 1.78
CA HIS A 58 5.71 5.20 2.85
C HIS A 58 5.67 4.50 4.19
N ILE A 59 6.85 4.29 4.78
CA ILE A 59 6.96 3.74 6.14
C ILE A 59 6.23 4.68 7.11
N ALA A 60 5.34 4.12 7.93
CA ALA A 60 4.60 4.87 8.92
C ALA A 60 5.58 5.45 9.95
N HIS A 61 5.32 6.69 10.37
CA HIS A 61 6.18 7.31 11.35
C HIS A 61 6.02 6.59 12.71
N PRO A 62 7.09 6.37 13.51
CA PRO A 62 6.96 5.74 14.84
C PRO A 62 6.12 6.51 15.86
N ALA A 63 5.67 7.72 15.50
CA ALA A 63 4.75 8.54 16.31
C ALA A 63 3.31 8.48 15.78
N ASP A 64 3.10 7.81 14.64
CA ASP A 64 1.79 7.57 14.08
C ASP A 64 1.06 6.58 14.98
N LYS A 65 -0.19 6.90 15.34
CA LYS A 65 -1.01 6.07 16.22
C LYS A 65 -1.77 4.98 15.46
N SER A 66 -1.63 4.98 14.15
CA SER A 66 -2.20 3.96 13.29
C SER A 66 -1.42 2.67 13.50
N ALA A 67 -2.12 1.55 13.73
CA ALA A 67 -1.51 0.25 13.99
C ALA A 67 -0.99 -0.40 12.70
N VAL A 68 -0.24 0.37 11.90
CA VAL A 68 0.26 -0.03 10.58
C VAL A 68 1.74 0.33 10.46
N ASP A 69 2.49 -0.47 9.73
CA ASP A 69 3.91 -0.29 9.51
C ASP A 69 4.21 0.63 8.33
N ALA A 70 3.31 0.69 7.34
CA ALA A 70 3.45 1.56 6.18
C ALA A 70 2.11 1.91 5.53
N TYR A 71 2.18 2.89 4.64
CA TYR A 71 1.11 3.35 3.80
C TYR A 71 1.51 3.24 2.33
N VAL A 72 0.61 2.78 1.48
CA VAL A 72 0.77 2.91 0.02
C VAL A 72 0.01 4.14 -0.43
N VAL A 73 0.71 4.98 -1.18
CA VAL A 73 0.12 6.15 -1.86
C VAL A 73 0.36 6.01 -3.34
N PHE A 74 -0.55 6.55 -4.15
CA PHE A 74 -0.34 6.67 -5.58
C PHE A 74 0.13 8.09 -5.91
N GLN A 75 1.15 8.18 -6.74
CA GLN A 75 1.70 9.41 -7.28
C GLN A 75 1.51 9.42 -8.80
N PRO A 76 0.59 10.23 -9.33
CA PRO A 76 0.44 10.39 -10.78
C PRO A 76 1.68 11.07 -11.39
N VAL A 77 2.00 10.72 -12.64
CA VAL A 77 3.09 11.33 -13.45
C VAL A 77 2.69 12.63 -14.13
#